data_AF-A0A2P6MU69-F1
#
_entry.id   AF-A0A2P6MU69-F1
#
_cell.length_a   1.000
_cell.length_b   1.000
_cell.length_c   1.000
_cell.angle_alpha   90.00
_cell.angle_beta   90.00
_cell.angle_gamma   90.00
#
_symmetry.space_group_name_H-M   'P 1'
#
loop_
_entity.id
_entity.type
_entity.pdbx_description
1 polymer ?
#
loop_
_entity_poly.entity_id
_entity_poly.type
_entity_poly.pdbx_seq_one_letter_code
_entity_poly.pdbx_strand_id
1 'polypeptide(L)'
;MSSIVLREFSENSSRLWARNGKSCFVKKAAPGPLLGPGHVTGTTMPSPLTPEQQVNLNKQKIDIRIENEQYLREHPEVGLLLQKFYEGILIDKPQNTVEYITKWFTQPDLRQK
;
A
#
# COMPACT_ATOMS: atom_id res chain seq x y z
N MET A 1 -18.27 -15.47 -2.97
CA MET A 1 -16.93 -15.94 -3.34
C MET A 1 -15.82 -14.87 -3.24
N SER A 2 -16.12 -13.61 -2.89
CA SER A 2 -15.12 -12.53 -2.79
C SER A 2 -14.39 -12.38 -1.44
N SER A 3 -14.70 -13.19 -0.42
CA SER A 3 -14.13 -13.03 0.93
C SER A 3 -12.83 -13.81 1.16
N ILE A 4 -12.53 -14.81 0.33
CA ILE A 4 -11.36 -15.70 0.52
C ILE A 4 -10.08 -15.06 -0.03
N VAL A 5 -10.16 -14.41 -1.21
CA VAL A 5 -8.99 -13.81 -1.88
C VAL A 5 -8.38 -12.64 -1.10
N LEU A 6 -9.20 -11.86 -0.38
CA LEU A 6 -8.72 -10.73 0.43
C LEU A 6 -8.10 -11.15 1.77
N ARG A 7 -8.44 -12.33 2.33
CA ARG A 7 -7.76 -12.88 3.51
C ARG A 7 -6.39 -13.42 3.16
N GLU A 8 -6.26 -14.13 2.03
CA GLU A 8 -4.99 -14.71 1.60
C GLU A 8 -3.93 -13.64 1.33
N PHE A 9 -4.28 -12.48 0.76
CA PHE A 9 -3.30 -11.41 0.51
C PHE A 9 -2.74 -10.79 1.81
N SER A 10 -3.60 -10.65 2.85
CA SER A 10 -3.20 -10.16 4.18
C SER A 10 -2.37 -11.19 4.96
N GLU A 11 -2.72 -12.47 4.86
CA GLU A 11 -2.03 -13.57 5.55
C GLU A 11 -0.68 -13.89 4.91
N ASN A 12 -0.58 -13.82 3.57
CA ASN A 12 0.66 -14.08 2.85
C ASN A 12 1.73 -13.01 3.09
N SER A 13 1.31 -11.74 3.25
CA SER A 13 2.20 -10.63 3.63
C SER A 13 2.74 -10.77 5.06
N SER A 14 1.93 -11.33 5.97
CA SER A 14 2.31 -11.55 7.36
C SER A 14 3.30 -12.71 7.54
N ARG A 15 3.22 -13.75 6.70
CA ARG A 15 4.14 -14.91 6.71
C ARG A 15 5.55 -14.58 6.20
N LEU A 16 5.68 -13.56 5.35
CA LEU A 16 6.98 -13.11 4.84
C LEU A 16 7.79 -12.33 5.88
N TRP A 17 7.14 -11.74 6.89
CA TRP A 17 7.82 -10.95 7.93
C TRP A 17 8.27 -11.79 9.14
N ALA A 18 7.65 -12.94 9.40
CA ALA A 18 7.94 -13.78 10.57
C ALA A 18 9.14 -14.73 10.44
N ARG A 19 9.78 -14.83 9.26
CA ARG A 19 10.81 -15.84 8.98
C ARG A 19 12.23 -15.45 9.41
N ASN A 20 12.49 -14.16 9.68
CA ASN A 20 13.83 -13.67 9.97
C ASN A 20 13.87 -12.87 11.28
N GLY A 21 14.64 -13.38 12.26
CA GLY A 21 15.22 -12.53 13.31
C GLY A 21 14.79 -12.86 14.73
N LYS A 22 15.37 -13.93 15.27
CA LYS A 22 15.34 -14.27 16.70
C LYS A 22 16.10 -13.22 17.52
N SER A 23 15.65 -13.05 18.77
CA SER A 23 16.40 -12.66 19.98
C SER A 23 17.01 -11.25 20.02
N CYS A 24 16.59 -10.46 21.01
CA CYS A 24 17.50 -9.97 22.06
C CYS A 24 16.70 -9.31 23.21
N PHE A 25 16.97 -9.83 24.40
CA PHE A 25 16.54 -9.37 25.71
C PHE A 25 17.50 -8.25 26.17
N VAL A 26 17.01 -7.25 26.93
CA VAL A 26 17.61 -6.65 28.16
C VAL A 26 16.90 -5.33 28.55
N LYS A 27 16.18 -5.43 29.69
CA LYS A 27 15.94 -4.53 30.85
C LYS A 27 16.00 -2.97 30.72
N LYS A 28 14.87 -2.36 31.16
CA LYS A 28 14.60 -1.11 31.96
C LYS A 28 15.35 0.20 31.67
N ALA A 29 14.60 1.27 31.32
CA ALA A 29 14.21 2.41 32.20
C ALA A 29 13.46 3.51 31.39
N ALA A 30 12.41 4.10 31.98
CA ALA A 30 11.71 5.31 31.50
C ALA A 30 12.53 6.58 31.85
N PRO A 31 12.31 7.81 31.30
CA PRO A 31 11.00 8.47 31.08
C PRO A 31 10.84 9.19 29.72
N GLY A 32 9.59 9.40 29.27
CA GLY A 32 9.27 10.38 28.20
C GLY A 32 9.37 11.83 28.73
N PRO A 33 8.88 12.87 28.02
CA PRO A 33 8.33 12.97 26.66
C PRO A 33 9.14 13.99 25.80
N LEU A 34 8.68 14.29 24.58
CA LEU A 34 8.68 15.60 23.87
C LEU A 34 8.86 15.40 22.36
N LEU A 35 7.73 15.30 21.64
CA LEU A 35 7.69 15.46 20.19
C LEU A 35 7.81 16.95 19.86
N GLY A 36 8.98 17.35 19.34
CA GLY A 36 9.21 18.63 18.65
C GLY A 36 9.24 18.44 17.12
N PRO A 37 9.08 19.53 16.33
CA PRO A 37 8.83 19.44 14.89
C PRO A 37 10.12 19.43 14.05
N GLY A 38 10.19 18.49 13.10
CA GLY A 38 10.95 18.59 11.84
C GLY A 38 12.42 18.12 11.84
N HIS A 39 12.68 16.90 11.34
CA HIS A 39 13.88 16.51 10.57
C HIS A 39 13.75 15.05 10.09
N VAL A 40 13.89 14.76 8.78
CA VAL A 40 14.17 13.39 8.31
C VAL A 40 15.55 13.35 7.66
N THR A 41 16.57 13.17 8.49
CA THR A 41 17.83 12.54 8.08
C THR A 41 17.58 11.09 7.69
N GLY A 42 18.36 10.61 6.72
CA GLY A 42 18.25 9.29 6.13
C GLY A 42 18.29 8.10 7.11
N THR A 43 17.65 7.02 6.66
CA THR A 43 17.80 5.64 7.12
C THR A 43 17.49 5.35 8.59
N THR A 44 16.34 5.80 9.09
CA THR A 44 15.72 5.24 10.30
C THR A 44 14.74 4.15 9.88
N MET A 45 15.08 2.88 10.12
CA MET A 45 14.11 1.79 10.04
C MET A 45 12.93 2.13 10.96
N PRO A 46 11.68 2.11 10.48
CA PRO A 46 10.55 2.48 11.32
C PRO A 46 10.51 1.55 12.53
N SER A 47 10.56 2.13 13.72
CA SER A 47 10.40 1.36 14.95
C SER A 47 9.04 0.64 14.92
N PRO A 48 8.96 -0.64 15.37
CA PRO A 48 7.71 -1.37 15.40
C PRO A 48 6.63 -0.60 16.18
N LEU A 49 5.42 -0.56 15.63
CA LEU A 49 4.29 0.17 16.20
C LEU A 49 3.90 -0.42 17.56
N THR A 50 3.54 0.43 18.51
CA THR A 50 2.95 -0.04 19.77
C THR A 50 1.55 -0.63 19.51
N PRO A 51 1.05 -1.52 20.37
CA PRO A 51 -0.29 -2.11 20.20
C PRO A 51 -1.41 -1.06 20.10
N GLU A 52 -1.30 0.04 20.85
CA GLU A 52 -2.26 1.15 20.81
C GLU A 52 -2.19 1.92 19.50
N GLN A 53 -0.97 2.22 19.01
CA GLN A 53 -0.77 2.83 17.69
C GLN A 53 -1.34 1.94 16.58
N GLN A 54 -1.15 0.63 16.68
CA GLN A 54 -1.67 -0.33 15.72
C GLN A 54 -3.21 -0.34 15.69
N VAL A 55 -3.87 -0.30 16.85
CA VAL A 55 -5.34 -0.24 16.94
C VAL A 55 -5.87 1.05 16.34
N ASN A 56 -5.24 2.19 16.62
CA ASN A 56 -5.65 3.47 16.05
C ASN A 56 -5.47 3.49 14.52
N LEU A 57 -4.34 3.00 14.02
CA LEU A 57 -4.07 2.87 12.59
C LEU A 57 -5.07 1.94 11.90
N ASN A 58 -5.48 0.85 12.57
CA ASN A 58 -6.47 -0.06 12.00
C ASN A 58 -7.84 0.61 11.86
N LYS A 59 -8.24 1.48 12.80
CA LYS A 59 -9.47 2.28 12.68
C LYS A 59 -9.39 3.24 11.50
N GLN A 60 -8.32 4.03 11.42
CA GLN A 60 -8.11 4.98 10.32
C GLN A 60 -8.06 4.29 8.95
N LYS A 61 -7.46 3.09 8.87
CA LYS A 61 -7.45 2.29 7.64
C LYS A 61 -8.85 1.87 7.20
N ILE A 62 -9.79 1.68 8.11
CA ILE A 62 -11.17 1.34 7.75
C ILE A 62 -11.82 2.55 7.08
N ASP A 63 -11.71 3.73 7.69
CA ASP A 63 -12.29 4.96 7.15
C ASP A 63 -11.73 5.28 5.76
N ILE A 64 -10.40 5.21 5.60
CA ILE A 64 -9.74 5.40 4.30
C ILE A 64 -10.21 4.38 3.26
N ARG A 65 -10.47 3.13 3.66
CA ARG A 65 -10.97 2.11 2.71
C ARG A 65 -12.37 2.42 2.23
N ILE A 66 -13.23 2.96 3.10
CA ILE A 66 -14.58 3.39 2.74
C ILE A 66 -14.50 4.59 1.80
N GLU A 67 -13.70 5.59 2.14
CA GLU A 67 -13.49 6.78 1.30
C GLU A 67 -12.93 6.42 -0.08
N ASN A 68 -11.92 5.54 -0.14
CA ASN A 68 -11.36 5.08 -1.41
C ASN A 68 -12.38 4.33 -2.26
N GLU A 69 -13.22 3.50 -1.64
CA GLU A 69 -14.28 2.80 -2.35
C GLU A 69 -15.31 3.79 -2.91
N GLN A 70 -15.75 4.74 -2.10
CA GLN A 70 -16.69 5.78 -2.52
C GLN A 70 -16.12 6.61 -3.67
N TYR A 71 -14.85 7.02 -3.56
CA TYR A 71 -14.14 7.70 -4.64
C TYR A 71 -14.16 6.88 -5.94
N LEU A 72 -13.83 5.58 -5.89
CA LEU A 72 -13.84 4.73 -7.08
C LEU A 72 -15.25 4.51 -7.67
N ARG A 73 -16.30 4.59 -6.84
CA ARG A 73 -17.70 4.53 -7.32
C ARG A 73 -18.13 5.83 -7.99
N GLU A 74 -17.72 6.97 -7.44
CA GLU A 74 -18.04 8.31 -7.94
C GLU A 74 -17.24 8.65 -9.21
N HIS A 75 -16.09 8.01 -9.42
CA HIS A 75 -15.16 8.27 -10.52
C HIS A 75 -15.03 7.07 -11.50
N PRO A 76 -16.06 6.79 -12.33
CA PRO A 76 -16.05 5.70 -13.30
C PRO A 76 -14.94 5.83 -14.36
N GLU A 77 -14.44 7.04 -14.62
CA GLU A 77 -13.33 7.32 -15.52
C GLU A 77 -12.06 6.56 -15.14
N VAL A 78 -11.83 6.32 -13.84
CA VAL A 78 -10.67 5.55 -13.36
C VAL A 78 -10.81 4.09 -13.78
N GLY A 79 -12.01 3.53 -13.70
CA GLY A 79 -12.30 2.17 -14.15
C GLY A 79 -12.11 2.01 -15.66
N LEU A 80 -12.62 2.97 -16.44
CA LEU A 80 -12.46 2.99 -17.90
C LEU A 80 -10.98 3.08 -18.32
N LEU A 81 -10.21 3.95 -17.65
CA LEU A 81 -8.77 4.10 -17.89
C LEU A 81 -8.04 2.77 -17.69
N LEU A 82 -8.30 2.09 -16.56
CA LEU A 82 -7.71 0.80 -16.26
C LEU A 82 -8.15 -0.27 -17.26
N GLN A 83 -9.42 -0.27 -17.67
CA GLN A 83 -9.91 -1.20 -18.69
C GLN A 83 -9.14 -1.04 -20.01
N LYS A 84 -8.97 0.19 -20.50
CA LYS A 84 -8.22 0.49 -21.73
C LYS A 84 -6.75 0.07 -21.63
N PHE A 85 -6.16 0.25 -20.46
CA PHE A 85 -4.81 -0.22 -20.17
C PHE A 85 -4.72 -1.76 -20.27
N TYR A 86 -5.65 -2.49 -19.65
CA TYR A 86 -5.68 -3.96 -19.70
C TYR A 86 -5.95 -4.49 -21.11
N GLU A 87 -6.86 -3.86 -21.87
CA GLU A 87 -7.09 -4.17 -23.29
C GLU A 87 -5.77 -4.12 -24.06
N GLY A 88 -4.99 -3.05 -23.88
CA GLY A 88 -3.67 -2.91 -24.51
C GLY A 88 -2.69 -4.02 -24.10
N ILE A 89 -2.60 -4.37 -22.81
CA ILE A 89 -1.74 -5.47 -22.35
C ILE A 89 -2.12 -6.80 -22.99
N LEU A 90 -3.41 -7.11 -23.07
CA LEU A 90 -3.90 -8.39 -23.57
C LEU A 90 -3.68 -8.53 -25.09
N ILE A 91 -3.71 -7.41 -25.82
CA ILE A 91 -3.46 -7.34 -27.26
C ILE A 91 -1.95 -7.40 -27.53
N ASP A 92 -1.17 -6.50 -26.92
CA ASP A 92 0.24 -6.30 -27.25
C ASP A 92 1.15 -7.37 -26.61
N LYS A 93 0.68 -8.03 -25.53
CA LYS A 93 1.40 -9.07 -24.76
C LYS A 93 2.88 -8.73 -24.56
N PRO A 94 3.20 -7.60 -23.90
CA PRO A 94 4.56 -7.13 -23.80
C PRO A 94 5.44 -8.06 -22.96
N GLN A 95 6.69 -8.24 -23.38
CA GLN A 95 7.68 -9.04 -22.63
C GLN A 95 8.01 -8.43 -21.26
N ASN A 96 7.96 -7.09 -21.15
CA ASN A 96 8.17 -6.35 -19.90
C ASN A 96 6.95 -5.49 -19.57
N THR A 97 6.18 -5.93 -18.58
CA THR A 97 4.95 -5.25 -18.16
C THR A 97 5.23 -3.90 -17.50
N VAL A 98 6.31 -3.75 -16.74
CA VAL A 98 6.62 -2.51 -16.00
C VAL A 98 6.97 -1.39 -16.97
N GLU A 99 7.83 -1.67 -17.94
CA GLU A 99 8.17 -0.69 -18.99
C GLU A 99 6.94 -0.29 -19.80
N TYR A 100 6.07 -1.26 -20.12
CA TYR A 100 4.81 -1.01 -20.80
C TYR A 100 3.89 -0.08 -19.98
N ILE A 101 3.73 -0.33 -18.68
CA ILE A 101 2.96 0.54 -17.76
C ILE A 101 3.49 1.97 -17.82
N THR A 102 4.80 2.16 -17.62
CA THR A 102 5.42 3.48 -17.61
C THR A 102 5.18 4.20 -18.94
N LYS A 103 5.40 3.50 -20.06
CA LYS A 103 5.17 4.06 -21.40
C LYS A 103 3.69 4.40 -21.63
N TRP A 104 2.75 3.59 -21.15
CA TRP A 104 1.32 3.78 -21.37
C TRP A 104 0.78 4.98 -20.57
N PHE A 105 1.10 5.08 -19.27
CA PHE A 105 0.60 6.15 -18.40
C PHE A 105 1.30 7.51 -18.60
N THR A 106 2.45 7.56 -19.28
CA THR A 106 3.18 8.81 -19.57
C THR A 106 2.80 9.42 -20.92
N GLN A 107 1.82 8.86 -21.63
CA GLN A 107 1.37 9.36 -22.93
C GLN A 107 0.71 10.75 -22.80
N PRO A 108 1.13 11.76 -23.59
CA PRO A 108 0.56 13.11 -23.50
C PRO A 108 -0.91 13.15 -23.94
N ASP A 109 -1.32 12.22 -24.78
CA ASP A 109 -2.67 12.01 -25.29
C ASP A 109 -3.56 11.16 -24.39
N LEU A 110 -3.05 10.69 -23.23
CA LEU A 110 -3.80 9.78 -22.35
C LEU A 110 -5.13 10.35 -21.89
N ARG A 111 -5.21 11.68 -21.70
CA ARG A 111 -6.45 12.37 -21.29
C ARG A 111 -7.55 12.35 -22.36
N GLN A 112 -7.20 11.97 -23.59
CA GLN A 112 -8.08 11.94 -24.75
C GLN A 112 -8.49 10.50 -25.15
N LYS A 113 -7.96 9.48 -24.46
CA LYS A 113 -8.25 8.05 -24.67
C LYS A 113 -9.35 7.54 -23.74
#